data_AF-A0A060CIK0-F1
#
_entry.id   AF-A0A060CIK0-F1
#
_cell.length_a   1.000
_cell.length_b   1.000
_cell.length_c   1.000
_cell.angle_alpha   90.00
_cell.angle_beta   90.00
_cell.angle_gamma   90.00
#
_symmetry.space_group_name_H-M   'P 1'
#
loop_
_entity.id
_entity.type
_entity.pdbx_description
1 polymer ?
#
loop_
_entity_poly.entity_id
_entity_poly.type
_entity_poly.pdbx_seq_one_letter_code
_entity_poly.pdbx_strand_id
1 'polypeptide(L)' 'MLGHSPAEDLPALYVSCGRQDELLDHSERFLAAAGRWRRPRSEFPDGVHSWDLWDVQIQHVIDWLPLG' A
#
# COMPACT_ATOMS: atom_id res chain seq x y z
N MET A 1 11.87 23.24 -6.56
CA MET A 1 11.22 22.45 -7.61
C MET A 1 11.15 21.02 -7.09
N LEU A 2 9.97 20.46 -6.85
CA LEU A 2 9.89 19.04 -6.49
C LEU A 2 10.30 18.26 -7.74
N GLY A 3 11.34 17.44 -7.64
CA GLY A 3 11.82 16.63 -8.76
C GLY A 3 10.72 15.67 -9.23
N HIS A 4 10.51 15.60 -10.54
CA HIS A 4 9.72 14.52 -11.14
C HIS A 4 10.69 13.40 -11.51
N SER A 5 10.43 12.20 -10.98
CA SER A 5 11.06 10.98 -11.48
C SER A 5 10.19 10.37 -12.58
N PRO A 6 10.78 9.78 -13.63
CA PRO A 6 10.08 8.87 -14.54
C PRO A 6 9.33 7.79 -13.76
N ALA A 7 8.22 7.29 -14.32
CA ALA A 7 7.35 6.34 -13.63
C ALA A 7 8.06 5.00 -13.34
N GLU A 8 8.97 4.61 -14.24
CA GLU A 8 9.84 3.43 -14.14
C GLU A 8 10.84 3.50 -13.00
N ASP A 9 11.23 4.72 -12.58
CA ASP A 9 12.18 4.95 -11.50
C ASP A 9 11.49 5.01 -10.13
N LEU A 10 10.15 4.97 -10.09
CA LEU A 10 9.40 4.96 -8.84
C LEU A 10 9.51 3.60 -8.14
N PRO A 11 9.70 3.59 -6.80
CA PRO A 11 9.82 2.35 -6.05
C PRO A 11 8.53 1.54 -6.11
N ALA A 12 8.66 0.26 -5.78
CA ALA A 12 7.50 -0.58 -5.61
C ALA A 12 6.59 -0.09 -4.48
N LEU A 13 5.27 -0.11 -4.73
CA LEU A 13 4.26 0.34 -3.77
C LEU A 13 3.45 -0.85 -3.29
N TYR A 14 3.31 -0.97 -1.98
CA TYR A 14 2.42 -1.89 -1.28
C TYR A 14 1.45 -1.05 -0.44
N VAL A 15 0.15 -1.34 -0.56
CA VAL A 15 -0.90 -0.66 0.20
C VAL A 15 -1.74 -1.70 0.88
N SER A 16 -1.90 -1.59 2.20
CA SER A 16 -2.84 -2.43 2.94
C SER A 16 -3.66 -1.59 3.90
N CYS A 17 -4.94 -1.94 4.04
CA CYS A 17 -5.88 -1.28 4.93
C CYS A 17 -6.97 -2.29 5.34
N GLY A 18 -7.42 -2.24 6.60
CA GLY A 18 -8.53 -3.08 7.04
C GLY A 18 -9.85 -2.68 6.39
N ARG A 19 -10.72 -3.64 6.06
CA ARG A 19 -12.04 -3.35 5.49
C ARG A 19 -12.97 -2.57 6.42
N GLN A 20 -12.69 -2.55 7.71
CA GLN A 20 -13.45 -1.86 8.74
C GLN A 20 -12.65 -0.67 9.33
N ASP A 21 -11.50 -0.34 8.73
CA ASP A 21 -10.70 0.83 9.07
C ASP A 21 -11.36 2.11 8.52
N GLU A 22 -11.38 3.18 9.33
CA GLU A 22 -11.92 4.49 8.93
C GLU A 22 -11.15 5.13 7.77
N LEU A 23 -9.92 4.66 7.51
CA LEU A 23 -9.05 5.14 6.43
C LEU A 23 -9.21 4.36 5.12
N LEU A 24 -10.15 3.41 5.02
CA LEU A 24 -10.33 2.61 3.80
C LEU A 24 -10.58 3.49 2.55
N ASP A 25 -11.50 4.44 2.64
CA ASP A 25 -11.82 5.36 1.53
C ASP A 25 -10.62 6.22 1.12
N HIS A 26 -9.74 6.57 2.07
CA HIS A 26 -8.49 7.28 1.78
C HIS A 26 -7.50 6.39 1.03
N SER A 27 -7.40 5.11 1.43
CA SER A 27 -6.52 4.13 0.79
C SER A 27 -6.95 3.83 -0.65
N GLU A 28 -8.27 3.69 -0.89
CA GLU A 28 -8.83 3.49 -2.23
C GLU A 28 -8.59 4.70 -3.14
N ARG A 29 -8.76 5.93 -2.62
CA ARG A 29 -8.44 7.17 -3.35
C ARG A 29 -6.96 7.26 -3.70
N PHE A 30 -6.08 6.87 -2.79
CA PHE A 30 -4.64 6.81 -3.06
C PHE A 30 -4.33 5.80 -4.18
N LEU A 31 -4.91 4.59 -4.14
CA LEU A 31 -4.72 3.59 -5.20
C LEU A 31 -5.16 4.11 -6.57
N ALA A 32 -6.31 4.79 -6.64
CA ALA A 32 -6.81 5.38 -7.88
C ALA A 32 -5.87 6.48 -8.42
N ALA A 33 -5.26 7.28 -7.54
CA ALA A 33 -4.29 8.30 -7.92
C ALA A 33 -2.95 7.70 -8.35
N ALA A 34 -2.43 6.75 -7.57
CA ALA A 34 -1.14 6.09 -7.81
C ALA A 34 -1.15 5.24 -9.09
N GLY A 35 -2.26 4.56 -9.37
CA GLY A 35 -2.43 3.70 -10.55
C GLY A 35 -2.25 4.41 -11.90
N ARG A 36 -2.27 5.76 -11.93
CA ARG A 36 -1.95 6.56 -13.12
C ARG A 36 -0.47 6.54 -13.48
N TRP A 37 0.39 6.22 -12.51
CA TRP A 37 1.84 6.26 -12.65
C TRP A 37 2.44 4.87 -12.45
N ARG A 38 1.99 4.15 -11.42
CA ARG A 38 2.47 2.82 -11.08
C ARG A 38 1.35 2.03 -10.41
N ARG A 39 1.13 0.78 -10.83
CA ARG A 39 0.13 -0.09 -10.20
C ARG A 39 0.65 -0.60 -8.84
N PRO A 40 0.07 -0.19 -7.69
CA PRO A 40 0.48 -0.72 -6.39
C PRO A 40 0.01 -2.17 -6.21
N ARG A 41 0.73 -2.95 -5.40
CA ARG A 41 0.17 -4.17 -4.80
C ARG A 41 -0.77 -3.72 -3.68
N SER A 42 -1.99 -4.26 -3.64
CA SER A 42 -2.99 -3.87 -2.65
C SER A 42 -3.58 -5.09 -1.94
N GLU A 43 -3.76 -4.99 -0.63
CA GLU A 43 -4.42 -6.01 0.19
C GLU A 43 -5.43 -5.35 1.14
N PHE A 44 -6.62 -5.90 1.25
CA PHE A 44 -7.67 -5.36 2.12
C PHE A 44 -8.26 -6.49 2.98
N PRO A 45 -7.58 -6.92 4.04
CA PRO A 45 -8.09 -7.94 4.95
C PRO A 45 -9.25 -7.40 5.79
N ASP A 46 -10.01 -8.30 6.42
CA ASP A 46 -10.92 -7.88 7.49
C ASP A 46 -10.10 -7.43 8.72
N GLY A 47 -10.49 -6.31 9.30
CA GLY A 47 -9.89 -5.72 10.48
C GLY A 47 -10.09 -4.20 10.54
N VAL A 48 -9.75 -3.64 11.69
CA VAL A 48 -9.80 -2.21 11.99
C VAL A 48 -8.37 -1.65 12.10
N HIS A 49 -8.25 -0.39 12.51
CA HIS A 49 -6.99 0.29 12.76
C HIS A 49 -6.28 -0.24 14.03
N SER A 50 -5.78 -1.48 13.99
CA SER A 50 -5.18 -2.17 15.14
C SER A 50 -3.88 -2.89 14.81
N TRP A 51 -3.07 -3.13 15.86
CA TRP A 51 -1.82 -3.88 15.76
C TRP A 51 -2.00 -5.33 15.35
N ASP A 52 -3.11 -5.98 15.69
CA ASP A 52 -3.38 -7.36 15.28
C ASP A 52 -3.41 -7.50 13.75
N LEU A 53 -3.98 -6.50 13.06
CA LEU A 53 -3.96 -6.46 11.59
C LEU A 53 -2.53 -6.20 11.09
N TRP A 54 -1.84 -5.21 11.66
CA TRP A 54 -0.51 -4.82 11.17
C TRP A 54 0.57 -5.86 11.44
N ASP A 55 0.46 -6.66 12.49
CA ASP A 55 1.37 -7.78 12.79
C ASP A 55 1.32 -8.85 11.70
N VAL A 56 0.15 -9.11 11.13
CA VAL A 56 0.00 -10.00 9.96
C VAL A 56 0.48 -9.31 8.68
N GLN A 57 0.05 -8.07 8.45
CA GLN A 57 0.35 -7.37 7.20
C GLN A 57 1.85 -7.07 7.02
N ILE A 58 2.61 -6.82 8.11
CA ILE A 58 4.04 -6.59 8.00
C ILE A 58 4.79 -7.83 7.50
N GLN A 59 4.34 -9.04 7.84
CA GLN A 59 4.92 -10.27 7.31
C GLN A 59 4.72 -10.37 5.79
N HIS A 60 3.53 -10.04 5.29
CA HIS A 60 3.26 -9.99 3.85
C HIS A 60 4.09 -8.93 3.12
N VAL A 61 4.36 -7.79 3.77
CA VAL A 61 5.26 -6.75 3.23
C VAL A 61 6.69 -7.27 3.17
N ILE A 62 7.19 -7.91 4.22
CA ILE A 62 8.55 -8.49 4.28
C ILE A 62 8.71 -9.54 3.17
N ASP A 63 7.75 -10.46 3.02
CA ASP A 63 7.76 -11.48 1.96
C ASP A 63 7.71 -10.90 0.55
N TRP A 64 7.19 -9.68 0.41
CA TRP A 64 7.11 -8.97 -0.87
C TRP A 64 8.37 -8.19 -1.22
N LEU A 65 9.14 -7.75 -0.22
CA LEU A 65 10.32 -6.92 -0.46
C LEU A 65 11.41 -7.73 -1.18
N PRO A 66 12.15 -7.12 -2.12
CA PRO A 66 13.25 -7.77 -2.81
C PRO A 66 14.51 -7.78 -1.92
N LEU A 67 14.44 -8.50 -0.79
CA LEU A 67 15.47 -8.42 0.27
C LEU A 67 16.79 -9.11 -0.07
N GLY A 68 16.83 -9.94 -1.13
CA GLY A 68 18.06 -10.58 -1.60
C GLY A 68 18.47 -11.79 -0.79
#